data_AF-A0A2T7BSP4-F1
#
_entry.id   AF-A0A2T7BSP4-F1
#
_cell.length_a   1.000
_cell.length_b   1.000
_cell.length_c   1.000
_cell.angle_alpha   90.00
_cell.angle_beta   90.00
_cell.angle_gamma   90.00
#
_symmetry.space_group_name_H-M   'P 1'
#
loop_
_entity.id
_entity.type
_entity.pdbx_description
1 polymer ?
#
loop_
_entity_poly.entity_id
_entity_poly.type
_entity_poly.pdbx_seq_one_letter_code
_entity_poly.pdbx_strand_id
1 'polypeptide(L)'
;MSKQIFLDIVNLCSIGLFYLLLIVLTLFTLDYFNMHTSGSLFLLSLSSMTVIQIFNHAEFNGLLTLFSLVTVVVIACKSIHLYIMER
;
A
#
# COMPACT_ATOMS: atom_id res chain seq x y z
N MET A 1 -22.53 2.31 16.36
CA MET A 1 -21.20 2.95 16.21
C MET A 1 -20.08 1.95 15.90
N SER A 2 -19.67 1.09 16.86
CA SER A 2 -18.45 0.25 16.73
C SER A 2 -18.43 -0.70 15.51
N LYS A 3 -19.57 -1.36 15.19
CA LYS A 3 -19.65 -2.26 14.02
C LYS A 3 -19.48 -1.55 12.67
N GLN A 4 -19.98 -0.32 12.54
CA GLN A 4 -19.87 0.44 11.28
C GLN A 4 -18.45 0.91 11.03
N ILE A 5 -17.75 1.37 12.08
CA ILE A 5 -16.34 1.77 12.00
C ILE A 5 -15.47 0.56 11.61
N PHE A 6 -15.71 -0.60 12.23
CA PHE A 6 -15.01 -1.82 11.88
C PHE A 6 -15.25 -2.24 10.43
N LEU A 7 -16.51 -2.23 9.97
CA LEU A 7 -16.87 -2.57 8.60
C LEU A 7 -16.20 -1.61 7.60
N ASP A 8 -16.16 -0.33 7.91
CA ASP A 8 -15.52 0.71 7.11
C ASP A 8 -14.01 0.53 7.00
N ILE A 9 -13.33 0.17 8.09
CA ILE A 9 -11.89 -0.11 8.09
C ILE A 9 -11.60 -1.36 7.28
N VAL A 10 -12.39 -2.43 7.45
CA VAL A 10 -12.25 -3.66 6.67
C VAL A 10 -12.48 -3.40 5.18
N ASN A 11 -13.47 -2.58 4.84
CA ASN A 11 -13.75 -2.26 3.44
C ASN A 11 -12.61 -1.44 2.81
N LEU A 12 -12.06 -0.44 3.52
CA LEU A 12 -10.88 0.29 3.07
C LEU A 12 -9.64 -0.58 2.95
N CYS A 13 -9.44 -1.50 3.90
CA CYS A 13 -8.33 -2.45 3.85
C CYS A 13 -8.46 -3.38 2.64
N SER A 14 -9.67 -3.87 2.36
CA SER A 14 -9.99 -4.70 1.19
C SER A 14 -9.72 -3.97 -0.13
N ILE A 15 -10.19 -2.72 -0.25
CA ILE A 15 -9.93 -1.88 -1.43
C ILE A 15 -8.42 -1.64 -1.59
N GLY A 16 -7.72 -1.36 -0.49
CA GLY A 16 -6.27 -1.20 -0.48
C GLY A 16 -5.55 -2.45 -0.99
N LEU A 17 -5.91 -3.63 -0.47
CA LEU A 17 -5.34 -4.92 -0.90
C LEU A 17 -5.62 -5.20 -2.38
N PHE A 18 -6.80 -4.83 -2.89
CA PHE A 18 -7.14 -4.97 -4.30
C PHE A 18 -6.25 -4.08 -5.19
N TYR A 19 -6.06 -2.81 -4.81
CA TYR A 19 -5.15 -1.92 -5.53
C TYR A 19 -3.69 -2.38 -5.45
N LEU A 20 -3.26 -2.87 -4.29
CA LEU A 20 -1.93 -3.47 -4.14
C LEU A 20 -1.74 -4.62 -5.12
N LEU A 21 -2.72 -5.53 -5.22
CA LEU A 21 -2.67 -6.66 -6.13
C LEU A 21 -2.59 -6.22 -7.60
N LEU A 22 -3.33 -5.18 -8.00
CA LEU A 22 -3.24 -4.62 -9.35
C LEU A 22 -1.88 -3.99 -9.65
N ILE A 23 -1.29 -3.28 -8.69
CA ILE A 23 0.04 -2.67 -8.86
C ILE A 23 1.11 -3.76 -8.93
N VAL A 24 1.05 -4.79 -8.08
CA VAL A 24 1.95 -5.95 -8.11
C VAL A 24 1.87 -6.66 -9.47
N LEU A 25 0.67 -6.93 -9.98
CA LEU A 25 0.49 -7.55 -11.30
C LEU A 25 1.08 -6.69 -12.42
N THR A 26 0.88 -5.37 -12.34
CA THR A 26 1.41 -4.43 -13.34
C THR A 26 2.93 -4.43 -13.32
N LEU A 27 3.56 -4.40 -12.15
CA LEU A 27 5.02 -4.43 -12.02
C LEU A 27 5.62 -5.77 -12.38
N PHE A 28 4.97 -6.87 -12.01
CA PHE A 28 5.36 -8.21 -12.45
C PHE A 28 5.34 -8.30 -13.98
N THR A 29 4.34 -7.69 -14.62
CA THR A 29 4.28 -7.59 -16.08
C THR A 29 5.43 -6.74 -16.62
N LEU A 30 5.71 -5.57 -16.04
CA LEU A 30 6.81 -4.69 -16.47
C LEU A 30 8.20 -5.33 -16.30
N ASP A 31 8.40 -6.07 -15.21
CA ASP A 31 9.62 -6.83 -14.91
C ASP A 31 9.80 -8.00 -15.90
N TYR A 32 8.72 -8.73 -16.22
CA TYR A 32 8.72 -9.75 -17.28
C TYR A 32 9.15 -9.20 -18.65
N PHE A 33 8.85 -7.93 -18.92
CA PHE A 33 9.28 -7.24 -20.14
C PHE A 33 10.66 -6.55 -20.02
N ASN A 34 11.40 -6.72 -18.91
CA ASN A 34 12.70 -6.07 -18.63
C ASN A 34 12.66 -4.53 -18.83
N MET A 35 11.50 -3.91 -18.61
CA MET A 35 11.37 -2.46 -18.74
C MET A 35 11.76 -1.79 -17.43
N HIS A 36 12.99 -1.28 -17.36
CA HIS A 36 13.44 -0.40 -16.28
C HIS A 36 12.71 0.96 -16.36
N THR A 37 11.54 1.03 -15.76
CA THR A 37 10.74 2.26 -15.69
C THR A 37 11.16 3.10 -14.47
N SER A 38 10.91 4.41 -14.51
CA SER A 38 11.15 5.28 -13.34
C SER A 38 10.40 4.82 -12.08
N GLY A 39 9.28 4.12 -12.26
CA GLY A 39 8.53 3.46 -11.19
C GLY A 39 9.30 2.32 -10.52
N SER A 40 10.03 1.49 -11.27
CA SER A 40 10.90 0.44 -10.70
C SER A 40 12.02 1.05 -9.85
N LEU A 41 12.68 2.11 -10.33
CA LEU A 41 13.72 2.82 -9.56
C LEU A 41 13.17 3.45 -8.27
N PHE A 42 11.97 4.01 -8.32
CA PHE A 42 11.29 4.54 -7.14
C PHE A 42 10.98 3.44 -6.11
N LEU A 43 10.52 2.28 -6.57
CA LEU A 43 10.27 1.13 -5.70
C LEU A 43 11.55 0.52 -5.13
N LEU A 44 12.62 0.47 -5.91
CA LEU A 44 13.96 0.11 -5.40
C LEU A 44 14.41 1.06 -4.29
N SER A 45 14.20 2.37 -4.46
CA SER A 45 14.50 3.36 -3.42
C SER A 45 13.66 3.13 -2.16
N LEU A 46 12.35 2.93 -2.32
CA LEU A 46 11.44 2.58 -1.21
C LEU A 46 11.80 1.25 -0.55
N SER A 47 12.38 0.31 -1.30
CA SER A 47 12.80 -0.98 -0.76
C SER A 47 13.88 -0.84 0.31
N SER A 48 14.71 0.20 0.21
CA SER A 48 15.73 0.51 1.22
C SER A 48 15.14 1.00 2.54
N MET A 49 13.88 1.46 2.53
CA MET A 49 13.11 1.89 3.71
C MET A 49 12.21 0.77 4.28
N THR A 50 12.19 -0.41 3.65
CA THR A 50 11.36 -1.54 4.10
C THR A 50 11.88 -2.10 5.42
N VAL A 51 11.05 -2.11 6.45
CA VAL A 51 11.40 -2.71 7.76
C VAL A 51 11.36 -4.24 7.70
N ILE A 52 10.54 -4.83 6.81
CA ILE A 52 10.37 -6.27 6.66
C ILE A 52 10.58 -6.67 5.20
N GLN A 53 11.65 -7.39 4.92
CA GLN A 53 11.93 -7.95 3.59
C GLN A 53 11.25 -9.32 3.46
N ILE A 54 10.07 -9.36 2.87
CA ILE A 54 9.29 -10.59 2.67
C ILE A 54 9.60 -11.22 1.32
N PHE A 55 9.97 -10.40 0.33
CA PHE A 55 10.20 -10.83 -1.05
C PHE A 55 11.68 -10.83 -1.40
N ASN A 56 12.08 -11.77 -2.26
CA ASN A 56 13.46 -11.84 -2.78
C ASN A 56 13.80 -10.70 -3.76
N HIS A 57 12.81 -10.07 -4.38
CA HIS A 57 13.02 -8.90 -5.24
C HIS A 57 12.76 -7.61 -4.48
N ALA A 58 13.70 -6.67 -4.63
CA ALA A 58 13.67 -5.37 -3.95
C ALA A 58 12.42 -4.54 -4.31
N GLU A 59 11.96 -4.56 -5.56
CA GLU A 59 10.79 -3.76 -5.97
C GLU A 59 9.51 -4.17 -5.24
N PHE A 60 9.31 -5.47 -4.99
CA PHE A 60 8.15 -5.94 -4.23
C PHE A 60 8.20 -5.53 -2.75
N ASN A 61 9.40 -5.51 -2.15
CA ASN A 61 9.58 -4.98 -0.80
C ASN A 61 9.28 -3.47 -0.76
N GLY A 62 9.75 -2.70 -1.75
CA GLY A 62 9.42 -1.28 -1.87
C GLY A 62 7.93 -1.00 -2.03
N LEU A 63 7.23 -1.87 -2.75
CA LEU A 63 5.78 -1.78 -2.93
C LEU A 63 5.03 -2.09 -1.64
N LEU A 64 5.47 -3.09 -0.89
CA LEU A 64 4.95 -3.39 0.44
C LEU A 64 5.10 -2.19 1.39
N THR A 65 6.26 -1.52 1.35
CA THR A 65 6.49 -0.28 2.13
C THR A 65 5.51 0.82 1.72
N LEU A 66 5.38 1.07 0.42
CA LEU A 66 4.48 2.10 -0.10
C LEU A 66 3.04 1.83 0.33
N PHE A 67 2.61 0.58 0.24
CA PHE A 67 1.28 0.17 0.69
C PHE A 67 1.07 0.42 2.17
N SER A 68 1.99 -0.05 3.01
CA SER A 68 1.90 0.19 4.46
C SER A 68 1.81 1.68 4.77
N LEU A 69 2.59 2.51 4.08
CA LEU A 69 2.62 3.95 4.30
C LEU A 69 1.28 4.59 3.90
N VAL A 70 0.75 4.25 2.73
CA VAL A 70 -0.57 4.72 2.26
C VAL A 70 -1.68 4.24 3.20
N THR A 71 -1.65 2.97 3.63
CA THR A 71 -2.64 2.43 4.57
C THR A 71 -2.63 3.19 5.89
N VAL A 72 -1.45 3.47 6.45
CA VAL A 72 -1.32 4.24 7.70
C VAL A 72 -1.87 5.66 7.51
N VAL A 73 -1.53 6.34 6.41
CA VAL A 73 -2.03 7.69 6.10
C VAL A 73 -3.55 7.70 5.95
N VAL A 74 -4.11 6.73 5.24
CA VAL A 74 -5.55 6.61 5.02
C VAL A 74 -6.29 6.34 6.33
N ILE A 75 -5.77 5.45 7.17
CA ILE A 75 -6.33 5.19 8.51
C ILE A 75 -6.26 6.47 9.34
N ALA A 76 -5.12 7.16 9.38
CA ALA A 76 -4.96 8.41 10.13
C ALA A 76 -5.96 9.48 9.66
N CYS A 77 -6.11 9.69 8.35
CA CYS A 77 -7.07 10.62 7.78
C CYS A 77 -8.51 10.26 8.17
N LYS A 78 -8.89 8.98 8.08
CA LYS A 78 -10.25 8.55 8.42
C LYS A 78 -10.53 8.62 9.92
N SER A 79 -9.54 8.31 10.77
CA SER A 79 -9.60 8.50 12.22
C SER A 79 -9.77 9.97 12.61
N ILE A 80 -9.05 10.88 11.96
CA ILE A 80 -9.19 12.33 12.17
C ILE A 80 -10.58 12.81 11.74
N HIS A 81 -11.04 12.36 10.56
CA HIS A 81 -12.37 12.72 10.06
C HIS A 81 -13.48 12.26 11.01
N LEU A 82 -13.41 11.03 11.52
CA LEU A 82 -14.34 10.51 12.52
C LEU A 82 -14.31 11.32 13.82
N TYR A 83 -13.12 11.68 14.31
CA TYR A 83 -12.96 12.49 15.51
C TYR A 83 -13.58 13.88 15.37
N ILE A 84 -13.44 14.51 14.19
CA ILE A 84 -14.05 15.81 13.91
C ILE A 84 -15.57 15.69 13.77
N MET A 85 -16.09 14.61 13.20
CA MET A 85 -17.51 14.42 12.91
C MET A 85 -18.33 13.94 14.13
N GLU A 86 -17.70 13.36 15.15
CA GLU A 86 -18.31 13.03 16.45
C GLU A 86 -18.40 14.23 17.42
N ARG A 87 -17.93 15.41 17.02
CA ARG A 87 -17.99 16.65 17.80
C ARG A 87 -19.01 17.63 17.23
#